data_AF-M1CSE4-F1
#
_entry.id   AF-M1CSE4-F1
#
_cell.length_a   1.000
_cell.length_b   1.000
_cell.length_c   1.000
_cell.angle_alpha   90.00
_cell.angle_beta   90.00
_cell.angle_gamma   90.00
#
_symmetry.space_group_name_H-M   'P 1'
#
loop_
_entity.id
_entity.type
_entity.pdbx_description
1 polymer ?
#
loop_
_entity_poly.entity_id
_entity_poly.type
_entity_poly.pdbx_seq_one_letter_code
_entity_poly.pdbx_strand_id
1 'polypeptide(L)' 'MAVPTDLGFDDNCKRVVDEVVNSYGRIDILVNNAAEQYEASSVEEINEERLERVFRTNIFSYFFVTRLVLF' A
#
# COMPACT_ATOMS: atom_id res chain seq x y z
N MET A 1 9.64 15.05 -3.84
CA MET A 1 8.33 15.30 -3.21
C MET A 1 8.10 14.24 -2.13
N ALA A 2 7.37 14.53 -1.06
CA ALA A 2 6.97 13.54 -0.06
C ALA A 2 5.45 13.54 0.07
N VAL A 3 4.82 12.36 -0.01
CA VAL A 3 3.37 12.18 0.11
C VAL A 3 3.08 11.24 1.29
N PRO A 4 2.99 11.77 2.53
CA PRO A 4 2.68 10.94 3.68
C PRO A 4 1.23 10.44 3.56
N THR A 5 1.05 9.12 3.63
CA THR A 5 -0.27 8.50 3.61
C THR A 5 -0.22 7.08 4.15
N ASP A 6 -1.37 6.56 4.53
CA ASP A 6 -1.57 5.14 4.79
C ASP A 6 -2.04 4.43 3.52
N LEU A 7 -1.20 3.55 2.96
CA LEU A 7 -1.50 2.79 1.74
C LEU A 7 -2.46 1.62 1.97
N GLY A 8 -2.83 1.30 3.22
CA GLY A 8 -3.88 0.32 3.53
C GLY A 8 -5.29 0.75 3.08
N PHE A 9 -5.46 1.96 2.53
CA PHE A 9 -6.71 2.47 1.98
C PHE A 9 -6.59 2.68 0.46
N ASP A 10 -7.55 2.19 -0.31
CA ASP A 10 -7.53 2.26 -1.78
C ASP A 10 -7.52 3.70 -2.30
N ASP A 11 -8.35 4.58 -1.72
CA ASP A 11 -8.38 6.01 -2.07
C ASP A 11 -7.01 6.70 -1.89
N ASN A 12 -6.26 6.28 -0.87
CA ASN A 12 -4.92 6.80 -0.62
C ASN A 12 -3.91 6.31 -1.67
N CYS A 13 -4.04 5.05 -2.12
CA CYS A 13 -3.22 4.52 -3.21
C CYS A 13 -3.40 5.36 -4.48
N LYS A 14 -4.67 5.63 -4.84
CA LYS A 14 -5.00 6.49 -5.99
C LYS A 14 -4.43 7.89 -5.85
N ARG A 15 -4.65 8.54 -4.70
CA ARG A 15 -4.17 9.90 -4.45
C ARG A 15 -2.65 10.02 -4.61
N VAL A 16 -1.88 9.05 -4.11
CA VAL A 16 -0.41 9.05 -4.23
C VAL A 16 0.02 8.94 -5.69
N VAL A 17 -0.56 8.00 -6.45
CA VAL A 17 -0.24 7.83 -7.88
C VAL A 17 -0.57 9.10 -8.65
N ASP A 18 -1.76 9.66 -8.44
CA ASP A 18 -2.19 10.90 -9.11
C ASP A 18 -1.24 12.07 -8.79
N GLU A 19 -0.83 12.25 -7.52
CA GLU A 19 0.06 13.34 -7.11
C GLU A 19 1.45 13.24 -7.76
N VAL A 20 2.00 12.02 -7.84
CA VAL A 20 3.30 11.76 -8.48
C VAL A 20 3.21 11.97 -10.00
N VAL A 21 2.18 11.42 -10.65
CA VAL A 21 1.99 11.58 -12.10
C VAL A 21 1.73 13.04 -12.46
N ASN A 22 0.94 13.78 -11.69
CA ASN A 22 0.70 15.21 -11.93
C ASN A 22 1.98 16.05 -11.78
N SER A 23 2.91 15.63 -10.91
CA SER A 23 4.16 16.37 -10.67
C SER A 23 5.27 16.03 -11.65
N TYR A 24 5.32 14.79 -12.14
CA TYR A 24 6.46 14.27 -12.91
C TYR A 24 6.07 13.71 -14.29
N GLY A 25 4.78 13.66 -14.62
CA GLY A 25 4.22 13.22 -15.90
C GLY A 25 4.06 11.71 -16.05
N ARG A 26 4.91 10.89 -15.39
CA ARG A 26 4.86 9.42 -15.44
C ARG A 26 5.56 8.79 -14.24
N ILE A 27 5.36 7.49 -14.06
CA ILE A 27 6.09 6.64 -13.10
C ILE A 27 6.80 5.55 -13.92
N ASP A 28 8.13 5.58 -13.94
CA ASP A 28 8.95 4.57 -14.64
C ASP A 28 9.29 3.36 -13.77
N ILE A 29 9.40 3.56 -12.47
CA ILE A 29 9.80 2.54 -11.50
C ILE A 29 8.85 2.65 -10.31
N LEU A 30 8.17 1.55 -10.01
CA LEU A 30 7.38 1.37 -8.80
C LEU A 30 8.10 0.42 -7.85
N VAL A 31 8.30 0.85 -6.60
CA VAL A 31 8.88 0.02 -5.53
C VAL A 31 7.83 -0.18 -4.44
N ASN A 32 7.20 -1.35 -4.42
CA ASN A 32 6.26 -1.76 -3.38
C ASN A 32 7.04 -2.22 -2.14
N ASN A 33 7.26 -1.31 -1.19
CA ASN A 33 8.06 -1.56 0.02
C ASN A 33 7.31 -1.30 1.34
N ALA A 34 6.19 -0.57 1.32
CA ALA A 34 5.44 -0.30 2.53
C ALA A 34 4.88 -1.60 3.11
N ALA A 35 5.28 -1.94 4.33
CA ALA A 35 4.88 -3.19 4.97
C ALA A 35 4.70 -3.01 6.47
N GLU A 36 3.76 -3.79 7.02
CA GLU A 36 3.54 -3.97 8.45
C GLU A 36 3.86 -5.42 8.82
N GLN A 37 4.61 -5.59 9.90
CA GLN A 37 4.93 -6.89 10.45
C GLN A 37 4.74 -6.85 11.96
N TYR A 38 4.06 -7.86 12.47
CA TYR A 38 3.83 -8.08 13.88
C TYR A 38 4.25 -9.51 14.18
N GLU A 39 5.01 -9.74 15.25
CA GLU A 39 5.37 -11.09 15.68
C GLU A 39 4.19 -11.80 16.35
N ALA A 40 4.04 -13.10 16.09
CA ALA A 40 3.07 -13.97 16.75
C ALA A 40 3.73 -15.33 16.94
N SER A 41 3.55 -15.92 18.12
CA SER A 41 4.10 -17.25 18.42
C SER A 41 3.19 -18.37 17.95
N SER A 42 1.90 -18.07 17.72
CA SER A 42 0.92 -19.00 17.15
C SER A 42 -0.16 -18.25 16.35
N VAL A 43 -1.00 -18.98 15.61
CA VAL A 43 -2.06 -18.39 14.77
C VAL A 43 -3.22 -17.84 15.59
N GLU A 44 -3.49 -18.43 16.76
CA GLU A 44 -4.56 -18.03 17.68
C GLU A 44 -4.32 -16.63 18.28
N GLU A 45 -3.08 -16.14 18.26
CA GLU A 45 -2.73 -14.78 18.69
C GLU A 45 -3.05 -13.70 17.64
N ILE A 46 -3.45 -14.11 16.43
CA ILE A 46 -3.76 -13.20 15.32
C ILE A 46 -5.27 -12.96 15.29
N ASN A 47 -5.70 -11.79 15.73
CA ASN A 47 -7.10 -11.36 15.60
C ASN A 47 -7.41 -10.88 14.17
N GLU A 48 -8.71 -10.77 13.87
CA GLU A 48 -9.20 -10.38 12.54
C GLU A 48 -8.72 -8.99 12.12
N GLU A 49 -8.71 -8.02 13.04
CA GLU A 49 -8.25 -6.65 12.76
C GLU A 49 -6.79 -6.60 12.35
N ARG A 50 -5.91 -7.35 13.05
CA ARG A 50 -4.49 -7.46 12.72
C ARG A 50 -4.28 -8.14 11.37
N LEU A 51 -5.01 -9.22 11.13
CA LEU A 51 -4.93 -9.93 9.85
C LEU A 51 -5.34 -9.01 8.70
N GLU A 52 -6.49 -8.34 8.83
CA GLU A 52 -6.97 -7.38 7.83
C GLU A 52 -5.96 -6.28 7.61
N ARG A 53 -5.41 -5.69 8.68
CA ARG A 53 -4.43 -4.61 8.60
C ARG A 53 -3.20 -5.01 7.80
N VAL A 54 -2.62 -6.18 8.09
CA VAL A 54 -1.45 -6.70 7.37
C VAL A 54 -1.78 -6.93 5.89
N PHE A 55 -2.95 -7.50 5.57
CA PHE A 55 -3.35 -7.72 4.17
C PHE A 55 -3.58 -6.41 3.43
N ARG A 56 -4.17 -5.41 4.09
CA ARG A 56 -4.39 -4.08 3.52
C ARG A 56 -3.07 -3.43 3.13
N THR A 57 -2.11 -3.42 4.04
CA THR A 57 -0.81 -2.77 3.78
C THR A 57 0.07 -3.61 2.84
N ASN A 58 0.19 -4.92 3.05
CA ASN A 58 1.25 -5.71 2.39
C ASN A 58 0.79 -6.39 1.09
N ILE A 59 -0.52 -6.51 0.86
CA ILE A 59 -1.07 -7.24 -0.29
C ILE A 59 -1.96 -6.32 -1.12
N PHE A 60 -3.02 -5.77 -0.53
CA PHE A 60 -4.00 -4.97 -1.27
C PHE A 60 -3.38 -3.67 -1.78
N SER A 61 -2.60 -2.97 -0.97
CA SER A 61 -1.93 -1.75 -1.42
C SER A 61 -1.03 -1.99 -2.64
N TYR A 62 -0.26 -3.08 -2.63
CA TYR A 62 0.65 -3.43 -3.73
C TYR A 62 -0.13 -3.73 -5.00
N PHE A 63 -1.24 -4.45 -4.88
CA PHE A 63 -2.13 -4.71 -6.01
C PHE A 63 -2.75 -3.42 -6.57
N PHE A 64 -3.29 -2.55 -5.71
CA PHE A 64 -3.95 -1.32 -6.13
C PHE A 64 -2.98 -0.32 -6.76
N VAL A 65 -1.84 -0.05 -6.12
CA VAL A 65 -0.83 0.86 -6.67
C VAL A 65 -0.28 0.31 -7.99
N THR A 66 0.04 -0.98 -8.06
CA THR A 66 0.53 -1.58 -9.32
C THR A 66 -0.51 -1.48 -10.43
N ARG A 67 -1.79 -1.75 -10.12
CA ARG A 67 -2.89 -1.57 -11.09
C ARG A 67 -2.99 -0.13 -11.57
N LEU A 68 -2.96 0.85 -10.66
CA LEU A 68 -3.07 2.27 -10.99
C LEU A 68 -1.88 2.83 -11.77
N VAL A 69 -0.71 2.20 -11.70
CA VAL A 69 0.50 2.62 -12.43
C VAL A 69 0.58 1.97 -13.82
N LEU A 70 0.01 0.77 -14.00
CA LEU A 70 0.04 0.06 -15.28
C LEU A 70 -1.03 0.52 -16.28
N PHE A 71 -2.09 1.19 -15.81
CA PHE A 71 -3.21 1.70 -16.60
C PHE A 71 -3.22 3.22 -16.62
#